data_AF-A0A261Y7N6-F1
#
_entry.id   AF-A0A261Y7N6-F1
#
_cell.length_a   1.000
_cell.length_b   1.000
_cell.length_c   1.000
_cell.angle_alpha   90.00
_cell.angle_beta   90.00
_cell.angle_gamma   90.00
#
_symmetry.space_group_name_H-M   'P 1'
#
loop_
_entity.id
_entity.type
_entity.pdbx_description
1 polymer ?
#
loop_
_entity_poly.entity_id
_entity_poly.type
_entity_poly.pdbx_seq_one_letter_code
_entity_poly.pdbx_strand_id
1 'polypeptide(L)'
;MALFGKRSYSTLVRLEGRATKEATAKFHEGAEGLPTAVIPKLGLTVSRIGVGGYRLNEASSDHFAAVSMALQKKVNVIDTSAHFEQGASERVIGSAIRSELENTTLKREDIVLISKAGYLTQTERRRLGLTDLEHVRINDDSAHSINPKFLESELNASLHRLGVESLDIFMINSPERMLSARNRGFSHKQLYQELARTFEFLHTEVKKGRISGFGITSNSIANPHAEDHISLSEITNAVSKAHLEHFVAVQAPYNVFERTLIDGVDGSGYTDYWETMKSLDLYQLTNRPLNAIHDGIIRTLANSSKEIDADEVDRRLEQLKNSFEKVTSLESDVSTDPENHFAAKHYLERQLLPAVDKDLRDLEEYANRVEEEQDRANFLVWKAQYEDSIHKLIQHLLAYAHLDTLRKNNDLDRVLGAVCPRLSQGADEANSPLSVKALRVALAQPQIGTVLTGMRTNAYVDDAILAAQLTAQSNTQLDDEDRETIAQCPMLN
;
A
#
# COMPACT_ATOMS: atom_id res chain seq x y z
N MET A 1 7.03 4.95 -29.03
CA MET A 1 7.53 3.58 -29.26
C MET A 1 8.99 3.69 -29.69
N ALA A 2 9.90 2.97 -29.02
CA ALA A 2 11.39 3.03 -29.10
C ALA A 2 12.09 4.05 -28.17
N LEU A 3 12.23 3.69 -26.88
CA LEU A 3 13.34 4.16 -26.01
C LEU A 3 13.69 3.16 -24.88
N PHE A 4 12.89 2.11 -24.65
CA PHE A 4 13.26 1.02 -23.72
C PHE A 4 14.17 -0.01 -24.41
N GLY A 5 15.40 0.40 -24.68
CA GLY A 5 16.48 -0.57 -24.88
C GLY A 5 16.68 -1.34 -23.58
N LYS A 6 16.55 -2.67 -23.63
CA LYS A 6 16.91 -3.59 -22.54
C LYS A 6 18.41 -3.45 -22.23
N ARG A 7 18.82 -2.42 -21.50
CA ARG A 7 20.10 -2.44 -20.79
C ARG A 7 19.94 -3.45 -19.65
N SER A 8 20.83 -4.44 -19.60
CA SER A 8 20.89 -5.36 -18.47
C SER A 8 21.11 -4.55 -17.19
N TYR A 9 20.14 -4.59 -16.26
CA TYR A 9 20.25 -3.95 -14.94
C TYR A 9 21.54 -4.34 -14.19
N SER A 10 22.19 -5.45 -14.55
CA SER A 10 23.44 -5.93 -13.97
C SER A 10 24.69 -5.07 -14.28
N THR A 11 24.58 -4.02 -15.10
CA THR A 11 25.73 -3.19 -15.55
C THR A 11 25.57 -1.69 -15.29
N LEU A 12 24.48 -1.24 -14.67
CA LEU A 12 24.31 0.18 -14.34
C LEU A 12 25.07 0.54 -13.06
N VAL A 13 25.92 1.56 -13.14
CA VAL A 13 26.61 2.15 -11.97
C VAL A 13 25.55 2.65 -10.98
N ARG A 14 25.66 2.26 -9.71
CA ARG A 14 24.76 2.72 -8.65
C ARG A 14 24.89 4.24 -8.48
N LEU A 15 23.76 4.90 -8.25
CA LEU A 15 23.72 6.32 -7.96
C LEU A 15 24.34 6.56 -6.58
N GLU A 16 25.41 7.35 -6.55
CA GLU A 16 26.09 7.80 -5.34
C GLU A 16 25.24 8.85 -4.61
N GLY A 17 25.52 9.00 -3.30
CA GLY A 17 24.88 10.00 -2.46
C GLY A 17 23.59 9.53 -1.76
N ARG A 18 23.03 10.45 -0.99
CA ARG A 18 21.83 10.30 -0.14
C ARG A 18 21.23 11.67 0.11
N ALA A 19 20.00 11.72 0.64
CA ALA A 19 19.37 12.98 1.00
C ALA A 19 20.23 13.79 1.97
N THR A 20 20.35 15.10 1.75
CA THR A 20 21.03 16.01 2.68
C THR A 20 20.07 17.07 3.20
N LYS A 21 20.35 17.62 4.39
CA LYS A 21 19.53 18.68 4.99
C LYS A 21 19.44 19.89 4.07
N GLU A 22 20.57 20.30 3.51
CA GLU A 22 20.68 21.48 2.67
C GLU A 22 19.94 21.28 1.33
N ALA A 23 20.14 20.13 0.66
CA ALA A 23 19.52 19.85 -0.62
C ALA A 23 18.00 19.65 -0.47
N THR A 24 17.54 18.88 0.52
CA THR A 24 16.11 18.66 0.75
C THR A 24 15.37 19.95 1.12
N ALA A 25 15.97 20.83 1.94
CA ALA A 25 15.38 22.14 2.23
C ALA A 25 15.30 23.02 0.97
N LYS A 26 16.39 23.08 0.20
CA LYS A 26 16.45 23.84 -1.06
C LYS A 26 15.49 23.32 -2.12
N PHE A 27 15.27 22.01 -2.17
CA PHE A 27 14.41 21.38 -3.17
C PHE A 27 12.98 21.92 -3.16
N HIS A 28 12.49 22.30 -1.98
CA HIS A 28 11.16 22.86 -1.75
C HIS A 28 11.08 24.39 -1.87
N GLU A 29 12.20 25.09 -2.11
CA GLU A 29 12.18 26.52 -2.43
C GLU A 29 11.34 26.75 -3.71
N GLY A 30 10.31 27.59 -3.62
CA GLY A 30 9.39 27.87 -4.73
C GLY A 30 8.33 26.78 -4.98
N ALA A 31 8.21 25.76 -4.12
CA ALA A 31 7.12 24.78 -4.19
C ALA A 31 5.82 25.37 -3.60
N GLU A 32 5.20 26.31 -4.33
CA GLU A 32 4.01 27.02 -3.87
C GLU A 32 2.88 26.05 -3.47
N GLY A 33 2.46 26.15 -2.21
CA GLY A 33 1.35 25.40 -1.66
C GLY A 33 1.64 23.94 -1.29
N LEU A 34 2.84 23.39 -1.53
CA LEU A 34 3.15 22.03 -1.07
C LEU A 34 3.62 22.05 0.40
N PRO A 35 2.83 21.56 1.37
CA PRO A 35 3.25 21.54 2.75
C PRO A 35 4.41 20.55 2.96
N THR A 36 5.35 20.93 3.82
CA THR A 36 6.51 20.13 4.18
C THR A 36 6.54 19.80 5.67
N ALA A 37 7.36 18.82 6.04
CA ALA A 37 7.67 18.43 7.40
C ALA A 37 9.16 18.07 7.49
N VAL A 38 9.69 17.94 8.71
CA VAL A 38 11.09 17.58 8.93
C VAL A 38 11.17 16.22 9.63
N ILE A 39 12.02 15.32 9.12
CA ILE A 39 12.38 14.08 9.82
C ILE A 39 13.40 14.46 10.91
N PRO A 40 13.04 14.51 12.20
CA PRO A 40 13.82 15.26 13.20
C PRO A 40 15.26 14.80 13.34
N LYS A 41 15.46 13.48 13.49
CA LYS A 41 16.78 12.86 13.67
C LYS A 41 17.70 12.93 12.45
N LEU A 42 17.14 13.11 11.25
CA LEU A 42 17.91 13.23 10.01
C LEU A 42 18.03 14.68 9.53
N GLY A 43 17.19 15.59 10.05
CA GLY A 43 17.12 16.98 9.60
C GLY A 43 16.65 17.15 8.16
N LEU A 44 16.03 16.13 7.56
CA LEU A 44 15.60 16.14 6.15
C LEU A 44 14.22 16.77 6.01
N THR A 45 14.09 17.74 5.10
CA THR A 45 12.80 18.35 4.76
C THR A 45 12.09 17.50 3.71
N VAL A 46 10.89 17.03 4.02
CA VAL A 46 10.09 16.17 3.14
C VAL A 46 8.74 16.78 2.85
N SER A 47 8.20 16.50 1.66
CA SER A 47 6.79 16.79 1.35
C SER A 47 5.88 15.99 2.28
N ARG A 48 4.76 16.60 2.73
CA ARG A 48 3.75 15.88 3.55
C ARG A 48 2.92 14.88 2.76
N ILE A 49 3.07 14.86 1.43
CA ILE A 49 2.62 13.77 0.56
C ILE A 49 3.84 13.02 0.05
N GLY A 50 3.75 11.69 -0.06
CA GLY A 50 4.80 10.83 -0.56
C GLY A 50 4.32 9.78 -1.56
N VAL A 51 5.24 9.25 -2.36
CA VAL A 51 4.96 8.16 -3.29
C VAL A 51 5.02 6.83 -2.55
N GLY A 52 3.91 6.13 -2.47
CA GLY A 52 3.82 4.74 -2.02
C GLY A 52 3.97 3.76 -3.18
N GLY A 53 5.01 2.93 -3.13
CA GLY A 53 5.40 2.01 -4.20
C GLY A 53 4.59 0.72 -4.27
N TYR A 54 3.57 0.54 -3.43
CA TYR A 54 2.73 -0.64 -3.45
C TYR A 54 2.01 -0.77 -4.80
N ARG A 55 2.23 -1.88 -5.51
CA ARG A 55 1.74 -2.18 -6.88
C ARG A 55 2.35 -1.35 -8.00
N LEU A 56 3.42 -0.60 -7.75
CA LEU A 56 4.25 -0.09 -8.84
C LEU A 56 5.03 -1.24 -9.47
N ASN A 57 5.05 -1.24 -10.80
CA ASN A 57 5.60 -2.32 -11.60
C ASN A 57 6.21 -1.73 -12.89
N GLU A 58 7.45 -2.10 -13.19
CA GLU A 58 8.23 -1.62 -14.34
C GLU A 58 7.62 -1.95 -15.71
N ALA A 59 6.68 -2.91 -15.77
CA ALA A 59 5.96 -3.24 -16.99
C ALA A 59 4.97 -2.15 -17.43
N SER A 60 4.61 -1.21 -16.55
CA SER A 60 3.67 -0.12 -16.83
C SER A 60 4.41 1.20 -17.04
N SER A 61 4.24 1.81 -18.22
CA SER A 61 4.76 3.15 -18.50
C SER A 61 4.11 4.23 -17.61
N ASP A 62 2.85 4.03 -17.21
CA ASP A 62 2.12 4.99 -16.38
C ASP A 62 2.72 5.06 -14.97
N HIS A 63 3.20 3.93 -14.45
CA HIS A 63 3.88 3.87 -13.16
C HIS A 63 5.18 4.68 -13.19
N PHE A 64 5.98 4.54 -14.26
CA PHE A 64 7.18 5.34 -14.46
C PHE A 64 6.85 6.83 -14.58
N ALA A 65 5.83 7.18 -15.38
CA ALA A 65 5.39 8.55 -15.60
C ALA A 65 4.90 9.19 -14.30
N ALA A 66 4.14 8.46 -13.47
CA ALA A 66 3.63 8.95 -12.20
C ALA A 66 4.76 9.26 -11.20
N VAL A 67 5.76 8.37 -11.07
CA VAL A 67 6.92 8.62 -10.18
C VAL A 67 7.72 9.84 -10.68
N SER A 68 7.94 9.94 -11.99
CA SER A 68 8.66 11.07 -12.59
C SER A 68 7.91 12.40 -12.38
N MET A 69 6.59 12.40 -12.61
CA MET A 69 5.74 13.57 -12.38
C MET A 69 5.71 13.98 -10.91
N ALA A 70 5.66 13.03 -9.98
CA ALA A 70 5.70 13.35 -8.55
C ALA A 70 6.99 14.09 -8.17
N LEU A 71 8.15 13.62 -8.65
CA LEU A 71 9.44 14.29 -8.46
C LEU A 71 9.44 15.71 -9.06
N GLN A 72 8.93 15.88 -10.28
CA GLN A 72 8.80 17.18 -10.93
C GLN A 72 7.87 18.14 -10.16
N LYS A 73 6.84 17.59 -9.50
CA LYS A 73 5.91 18.30 -8.62
C LYS A 73 6.43 18.46 -7.18
N LYS A 74 7.73 18.27 -6.97
CA LYS A 74 8.42 18.47 -5.69
C LYS A 74 8.05 17.48 -4.59
N VAL A 75 7.43 16.34 -4.91
CA VAL A 75 7.29 15.23 -3.96
C VAL A 75 8.61 14.51 -3.86
N ASN A 76 9.27 14.58 -2.69
CA ASN A 76 10.63 14.08 -2.52
C ASN A 76 10.76 12.86 -1.61
N VAL A 77 9.66 12.31 -1.09
CA VAL A 77 9.69 11.11 -0.26
C VAL A 77 9.03 9.95 -0.99
N ILE A 78 9.79 8.87 -1.16
CA ILE A 78 9.37 7.67 -1.90
C ILE A 78 9.56 6.44 -1.00
N ASP A 79 8.47 5.74 -0.73
CA ASP A 79 8.42 4.52 0.07
C ASP A 79 8.16 3.30 -0.82
N THR A 80 9.01 2.28 -0.74
CA THR A 80 8.84 1.02 -1.47
C THR A 80 9.19 -0.17 -0.59
N SER A 81 9.24 -1.38 -1.13
CA SER A 81 9.64 -2.58 -0.41
C SER A 81 10.16 -3.65 -1.36
N ALA A 82 11.08 -4.47 -0.86
CA ALA A 82 11.64 -5.60 -1.60
C ALA A 82 10.57 -6.56 -2.15
N HIS A 83 9.51 -6.82 -1.38
CA HIS A 83 8.45 -7.77 -1.77
C HIS A 83 7.39 -7.17 -2.71
N PHE A 84 7.35 -5.85 -2.90
CA PHE A 84 6.33 -5.21 -3.76
C PHE A 84 6.58 -5.59 -5.22
N GLU A 85 5.59 -6.26 -5.83
CA GLU A 85 5.66 -6.72 -7.22
C GLU A 85 6.94 -7.52 -7.51
N GLN A 86 7.40 -8.32 -6.55
CA GLN A 86 8.65 -9.10 -6.65
C GLN A 86 9.86 -8.19 -7.00
N GLY A 87 9.93 -7.04 -6.34
CA GLY A 87 10.96 -6.02 -6.53
C GLY A 87 10.80 -5.16 -7.80
N ALA A 88 9.73 -5.32 -8.58
CA ALA A 88 9.49 -4.47 -9.75
C ALA A 88 9.22 -3.00 -9.36
N SER A 89 8.66 -2.77 -8.16
CA SER A 89 8.46 -1.44 -7.59
C SER A 89 9.80 -0.70 -7.41
N GLU A 90 10.79 -1.37 -6.84
CA GLU A 90 12.13 -0.81 -6.67
C GLU A 90 12.80 -0.50 -8.02
N ARG A 91 12.63 -1.37 -9.02
CA ARG A 91 13.22 -1.16 -10.35
C ARG A 91 12.62 0.02 -11.10
N VAL A 92 11.29 0.19 -11.06
CA VAL A 92 10.64 1.33 -11.72
C VAL A 92 10.96 2.66 -11.02
N ILE A 93 11.02 2.67 -9.68
CA ILE A 93 11.44 3.84 -8.91
C ILE A 93 12.90 4.21 -9.23
N GLY A 94 13.81 3.23 -9.20
CA GLY A 94 15.22 3.45 -9.53
C GLY A 94 15.42 3.99 -10.94
N SER A 95 14.64 3.48 -11.91
CA SER A 95 14.66 3.96 -13.29
C SER A 95 14.15 5.39 -13.42
N ALA A 96 13.05 5.73 -12.76
CA ALA A 96 12.48 7.08 -12.77
C ALA A 96 13.44 8.09 -12.13
N ILE A 97 14.00 7.78 -10.95
CA ILE A 97 14.99 8.64 -10.29
C ILE A 97 16.18 8.89 -11.22
N ARG A 98 16.76 7.84 -11.80
CA ARG A 98 17.89 7.99 -12.72
C ARG A 98 17.54 8.88 -13.91
N SER A 99 16.38 8.65 -14.53
CA SER A 99 15.90 9.48 -15.63
C SER A 99 15.78 10.95 -15.24
N GLU A 100 15.19 11.25 -14.07
CA GLU A 100 15.05 12.64 -13.62
C GLU A 100 16.40 13.28 -13.28
N LEU A 101 17.36 12.54 -12.71
CA LEU A 101 18.72 13.02 -12.46
C LEU A 101 19.49 13.31 -13.77
N GLU A 102 19.27 12.52 -14.81
CA GLU A 102 19.94 12.69 -16.11
C GLU A 102 19.32 13.82 -16.95
N ASN A 103 18.01 14.06 -16.80
CA ASN A 103 17.25 14.95 -17.69
C ASN A 103 16.77 16.26 -17.04
N THR A 104 16.96 16.43 -15.72
CA THR A 104 16.53 17.63 -14.99
C THR A 104 17.64 18.16 -14.07
N THR A 105 17.32 19.16 -13.24
CA THR A 105 18.23 19.67 -12.21
C THR A 105 18.17 18.88 -10.89
N LEU A 106 17.31 17.86 -10.81
CA LEU A 106 17.15 16.99 -9.65
C LEU A 106 18.44 16.24 -9.31
N LYS A 107 18.76 16.15 -8.03
CA LYS A 107 19.90 15.41 -7.51
C LYS A 107 19.45 14.30 -6.58
N ARG A 108 20.29 13.27 -6.41
CA ARG A 108 20.05 12.21 -5.42
C ARG A 108 19.85 12.79 -4.01
N GLU A 109 20.54 13.88 -3.70
CA GLU A 109 20.49 14.59 -2.42
C GLU A 109 19.13 15.26 -2.12
N ASP A 110 18.30 15.46 -3.13
CA ASP A 110 16.98 16.07 -2.98
C ASP A 110 15.93 15.07 -2.51
N ILE A 111 16.17 13.76 -2.70
CA ILE A 111 15.19 12.68 -2.62
C ILE A 111 15.41 11.84 -1.35
N VAL A 112 14.36 11.66 -0.56
CA VAL A 112 14.33 10.73 0.58
C VAL A 112 13.75 9.39 0.11
N LEU A 113 14.60 8.37 0.06
CA LEU A 113 14.26 7.03 -0.42
C LEU A 113 14.16 6.03 0.73
N ILE A 114 13.00 5.40 0.83
CA ILE A 114 12.65 4.44 1.87
C ILE A 114 12.40 3.08 1.21
N SER A 115 13.08 2.04 1.70
CA SER A 115 12.70 0.66 1.37
C SER A 115 12.59 -0.17 2.66
N LYS A 116 12.03 -1.37 2.55
CA LYS A 116 11.70 -2.20 3.69
C LYS A 116 11.62 -3.67 3.36
N ALA A 117 11.88 -4.51 4.35
CA ALA A 117 11.91 -5.97 4.25
C ALA A 117 11.31 -6.65 5.48
N GLY A 118 10.82 -7.87 5.29
CA GLY A 118 10.18 -8.67 6.35
C GLY A 118 9.51 -9.93 5.81
N TYR A 119 8.93 -9.84 4.62
CA TYR A 119 8.34 -10.98 3.92
C TYR A 119 9.42 -11.82 3.25
N LEU A 120 9.38 -13.13 3.51
CA LEU A 120 10.39 -14.09 3.09
C LEU A 120 9.74 -15.11 2.15
N THR A 121 10.30 -15.26 0.95
CA THR A 121 9.88 -16.30 0.01
C THR A 121 10.55 -17.64 0.32
N GLN A 122 9.96 -18.74 -0.16
CA GLN A 122 10.57 -20.07 -0.04
C GLN A 122 11.96 -20.14 -0.71
N THR A 123 12.12 -19.45 -1.84
CA THR A 123 13.38 -19.38 -2.60
C THR A 123 14.48 -18.68 -1.79
N GLU A 124 14.17 -17.54 -1.18
CA GLU A 124 15.13 -16.81 -0.33
C GLU A 124 15.50 -17.60 0.90
N ARG A 125 14.53 -18.26 1.54
CA ARG A 125 14.77 -19.13 2.70
C ARG A 125 15.79 -20.22 2.37
N ARG A 126 15.61 -20.92 1.24
CA ARG A 126 16.54 -21.97 0.78
C ARG A 126 17.91 -21.40 0.44
N ARG A 127 17.97 -20.27 -0.29
CA ARG A 127 19.21 -19.62 -0.70
C ARG A 127 20.06 -19.18 0.49
N LEU A 128 19.42 -18.65 1.53
CA LEU A 128 20.10 -18.16 2.73
C LEU A 128 20.38 -19.26 3.75
N GLY A 129 19.80 -20.46 3.59
CA GLY A 129 19.93 -21.55 4.56
C GLY A 129 19.45 -21.14 5.96
N LEU A 130 18.31 -20.43 6.03
CA LEU A 130 17.72 -20.02 7.30
C LEU A 130 17.10 -21.24 8.00
N THR A 131 17.40 -21.37 9.29
CA THR A 131 16.82 -22.38 10.17
C THR A 131 15.39 -22.00 10.57
N ASP A 132 14.63 -22.95 11.12
CA ASP A 132 13.26 -22.72 11.61
C ASP A 132 13.18 -21.75 12.81
N LEU A 133 14.32 -21.41 13.43
CA LEU A 133 14.40 -20.39 14.49
C LEU A 133 14.58 -18.97 13.94
N GLU A 134 15.05 -18.83 12.70
CA GLU A 134 15.37 -17.54 12.07
C GLU A 134 14.23 -17.01 11.20
N HIS A 135 13.13 -17.75 11.06
CA HIS A 135 11.93 -17.35 10.33
C HIS A 135 10.67 -17.94 10.98
N VAL A 136 9.52 -17.43 10.56
CA VAL A 136 8.22 -18.03 10.85
C VAL A 136 7.49 -18.36 9.55
N ARG A 137 6.72 -19.43 9.55
CA ARG A 137 5.78 -19.75 8.46
C ARG A 137 4.42 -19.18 8.81
N ILE A 138 3.87 -18.35 7.94
CA ILE A 138 2.52 -17.80 8.07
C ILE A 138 1.52 -18.73 7.39
N ASN A 139 1.86 -19.20 6.18
CA ASN A 139 1.12 -20.22 5.43
C ASN A 139 2.11 -21.01 4.53
N ASP A 140 1.60 -21.79 3.57
CA ASP A 140 2.44 -22.62 2.71
C ASP A 140 3.33 -21.82 1.76
N ASP A 141 2.86 -20.65 1.32
CA ASP A 141 3.52 -19.81 0.32
C ASP A 141 4.18 -18.55 0.91
N SER A 142 3.94 -18.26 2.19
CA SER A 142 4.39 -17.04 2.86
C SER A 142 5.09 -17.33 4.19
N ALA A 143 6.29 -16.79 4.31
CA ALA A 143 7.07 -16.76 5.53
C ALA A 143 7.44 -15.31 5.89
N HIS A 144 7.88 -15.12 7.13
CA HIS A 144 8.34 -13.82 7.62
C HIS A 144 9.61 -13.98 8.44
N SER A 145 10.48 -12.98 8.36
CA SER A 145 11.69 -12.91 9.15
C SER A 145 12.13 -11.46 9.31
N ILE A 146 12.59 -11.14 10.52
CA ILE A 146 13.29 -9.89 10.83
C ILE A 146 14.75 -10.16 11.21
N ASN A 147 15.23 -11.37 10.92
CA ASN A 147 16.58 -11.80 11.29
C ASN A 147 17.64 -10.99 10.54
N PRO A 148 18.75 -10.58 11.20
CA PRO A 148 19.83 -9.81 10.58
C PRO A 148 20.37 -10.39 9.26
N LYS A 149 20.56 -11.71 9.17
CA LYS A 149 21.09 -12.37 7.96
C LYS A 149 20.15 -12.21 6.76
N PHE A 150 18.84 -12.28 7.00
CA PHE A 150 17.84 -12.05 5.97
C PHE A 150 17.80 -10.57 5.56
N LEU A 151 17.71 -9.67 6.54
CA LEU A 151 17.62 -8.23 6.27
C LEU A 151 18.86 -7.67 5.57
N GLU A 152 20.07 -8.17 5.87
CA GLU A 152 21.28 -7.82 5.14
C GLU A 152 21.19 -8.20 3.66
N SER A 153 20.70 -9.40 3.38
CA SER A 153 20.50 -9.85 2.01
C SER A 153 19.46 -8.99 1.28
N GLU A 154 18.35 -8.65 1.94
CA GLU A 154 17.32 -7.81 1.32
C GLU A 154 17.79 -6.38 1.11
N LEU A 155 18.53 -5.79 2.06
CA LEU A 155 19.14 -4.48 1.86
C LEU A 155 20.11 -4.50 0.65
N ASN A 156 20.92 -5.55 0.51
CA ASN A 156 21.79 -5.71 -0.66
C ASN A 156 21.00 -5.77 -1.98
N ALA A 157 19.92 -6.53 -2.00
CA ALA A 157 19.07 -6.69 -3.18
C ALA A 157 18.29 -5.42 -3.52
N SER A 158 17.78 -4.71 -2.51
CA SER A 158 17.09 -3.42 -2.64
C SER A 158 18.01 -2.35 -3.23
N LEU A 159 19.23 -2.19 -2.69
CA LEU A 159 20.22 -1.25 -3.25
C LEU A 159 20.55 -1.57 -4.71
N HIS A 160 20.63 -2.85 -5.07
CA HIS A 160 20.82 -3.28 -6.46
C HIS A 160 19.63 -2.94 -7.35
N ARG A 161 18.40 -3.28 -6.95
CA ARG A 161 17.18 -3.05 -7.75
C ARG A 161 16.86 -1.57 -7.94
N LEU A 162 17.05 -0.76 -6.88
CA LEU A 162 16.93 0.70 -6.94
C LEU A 162 18.09 1.34 -7.70
N GLY A 163 19.24 0.66 -7.80
CA GLY A 163 20.43 1.17 -8.43
C GLY A 163 21.04 2.35 -7.67
N VAL A 164 21.07 2.29 -6.34
CA VAL A 164 21.60 3.32 -5.43
C VAL A 164 22.63 2.73 -4.46
N GLU A 165 23.56 3.53 -3.97
CA GLU A 165 24.54 3.08 -2.97
C GLU A 165 24.01 3.06 -1.54
N SER A 166 23.03 3.92 -1.24
CA SER A 166 22.44 4.02 0.09
C SER A 166 20.95 4.39 0.06
N LEU A 167 20.24 3.96 1.10
CA LEU A 167 18.88 4.39 1.41
C LEU A 167 18.91 5.47 2.49
N ASP A 168 17.89 6.31 2.51
CA ASP A 168 17.73 7.30 3.57
C ASP A 168 17.13 6.63 4.81
N ILE A 169 16.12 5.76 4.62
CA ILE A 169 15.55 4.95 5.70
C ILE A 169 15.32 3.51 5.21
N PHE A 170 15.70 2.53 6.04
CA PHE A 170 15.30 1.14 5.84
C PHE A 170 14.33 0.69 6.94
N MET A 171 13.14 0.21 6.59
CA MET A 171 12.15 -0.21 7.59
C MET A 171 12.08 -1.72 7.77
N ILE A 172 11.84 -2.13 9.01
CA ILE A 172 11.39 -3.49 9.34
C ILE A 172 9.90 -3.55 9.00
N ASN A 173 9.52 -4.44 8.08
CA ASN A 173 8.17 -4.50 7.54
C ASN A 173 7.28 -5.51 8.26
N SER A 174 6.23 -5.03 8.92
CA SER A 174 5.22 -5.81 9.65
C SER A 174 5.81 -6.84 10.62
N PRO A 175 6.67 -6.45 11.59
CA PRO A 175 7.27 -7.39 12.54
C PRO A 175 6.22 -8.16 13.36
N GLU A 176 5.01 -7.64 13.53
CA GLU A 176 3.87 -8.33 14.15
C GLU A 176 3.55 -9.68 13.51
N ARG A 177 3.87 -9.86 12.21
CA ARG A 177 3.66 -11.13 11.49
C ARG A 177 4.43 -12.31 12.09
N MET A 178 5.47 -12.04 12.88
CA MET A 178 6.18 -13.06 13.64
C MET A 178 5.26 -13.76 14.66
N LEU A 179 4.22 -13.09 15.17
CA LEU A 179 3.24 -13.64 16.12
C LEU A 179 2.26 -14.63 15.46
N SER A 180 2.08 -14.55 14.13
CA SER A 180 1.21 -15.46 13.36
C SER A 180 1.89 -16.78 12.99
N ALA A 181 2.96 -17.15 13.69
CA ALA A 181 3.78 -18.32 13.38
C ALA A 181 3.00 -19.64 13.51
N ARG A 182 2.94 -20.41 12.42
CA ARG A 182 2.33 -21.76 12.40
C ARG A 182 3.31 -22.89 12.66
N ASN A 183 4.61 -22.64 12.49
CA ASN A 183 5.66 -23.64 12.69
C ASN A 183 6.12 -23.76 14.15
N ARG A 184 5.90 -22.73 14.98
CA ARG A 184 6.22 -22.70 16.41
C ARG A 184 5.43 -21.61 17.12
N GLY A 185 5.28 -21.73 18.44
CA GLY A 185 4.81 -20.61 19.25
C GLY A 185 5.83 -19.46 19.25
N PHE A 186 5.36 -18.23 19.06
CA PHE A 186 6.20 -17.03 19.06
C PHE A 186 5.49 -15.94 19.88
N SER A 187 6.08 -15.58 21.02
CA SER A 187 5.51 -14.61 21.97
C SER A 187 5.98 -13.17 21.69
N HIS A 188 5.25 -12.18 22.19
CA HIS A 188 5.68 -10.77 22.18
C HIS A 188 7.06 -10.57 22.79
N LYS A 189 7.39 -11.27 23.89
CA LYS A 189 8.72 -11.21 24.50
C LYS A 189 9.82 -11.65 23.54
N GLN A 190 9.59 -12.73 22.79
CA GLN A 190 10.54 -13.22 21.78
C GLN A 190 10.64 -12.24 20.61
N LEU A 191 9.53 -11.63 20.20
CA LEU A 191 9.51 -10.59 19.17
C LEU A 191 10.38 -9.39 19.57
N TYR A 192 10.18 -8.85 20.77
CA TYR A 192 10.95 -7.70 21.24
C TYR A 192 12.44 -8.03 21.40
N GLN A 193 12.78 -9.25 21.80
CA GLN A 193 14.18 -9.73 21.83
C GLN A 193 14.81 -9.89 20.43
N GLU A 194 14.04 -10.32 19.43
CA GLU A 194 14.52 -10.38 18.04
C GLU A 194 14.67 -8.96 17.48
N LEU A 195 13.71 -8.07 17.72
CA LEU A 195 13.79 -6.65 17.34
C LEU A 195 15.02 -5.97 17.93
N ALA A 196 15.37 -6.25 19.20
CA ALA A 196 16.60 -5.72 19.80
C ALA A 196 17.87 -6.11 19.02
N ARG A 197 17.96 -7.37 18.57
CA ARG A 197 19.06 -7.85 17.70
C ARG A 197 19.00 -7.23 16.31
N THR A 198 17.81 -7.06 15.75
CA THR A 198 17.61 -6.39 14.46
C THR A 198 18.05 -4.93 14.53
N PHE A 199 17.73 -4.20 15.60
CA PHE A 199 18.14 -2.81 15.81
C PHE A 199 19.66 -2.67 15.93
N GLU A 200 20.32 -3.60 16.62
CA GLU A 200 21.79 -3.67 16.67
C GLU A 200 22.38 -3.82 15.26
N PHE A 201 21.88 -4.79 14.48
CA PHE A 201 22.31 -4.99 13.10
C PHE A 201 22.11 -3.72 12.25
N LEU A 202 20.92 -3.11 12.29
CA LEU A 202 20.62 -1.90 11.51
C LEU A 202 21.46 -0.70 11.96
N HIS A 203 21.77 -0.59 13.25
CA HIS A 203 22.74 0.38 13.75
C HIS A 203 24.12 0.20 13.09
N THR A 204 24.59 -1.05 12.89
CA THR A 204 25.84 -1.29 12.16
C THR A 204 25.75 -0.88 10.69
N GLU A 205 24.61 -1.09 10.01
CA GLU A 205 24.42 -0.68 8.62
C GLU A 205 24.39 0.84 8.46
N VAL A 206 23.92 1.58 9.47
CA VAL A 206 24.05 3.04 9.54
C VAL A 206 25.53 3.45 9.64
N LYS A 207 26.31 2.81 10.51
CA LYS A 207 27.76 3.09 10.63
C LYS A 207 28.54 2.73 9.37
N LYS A 208 28.11 1.71 8.62
CA LYS A 208 28.64 1.37 7.28
C LYS A 208 28.22 2.36 6.19
N GLY A 209 27.31 3.29 6.48
CA GLY A 209 26.79 4.25 5.52
C GLY A 209 25.86 3.64 4.48
N ARG A 210 25.31 2.44 4.68
CA ARG A 210 24.36 1.85 3.71
C ARG A 210 22.94 2.39 3.86
N ILE A 211 22.62 2.86 5.06
CA ILE A 211 21.36 3.53 5.40
C ILE A 211 21.66 4.75 6.27
N SER A 212 20.82 5.78 6.28
CA SER A 212 20.99 6.95 7.18
C SER A 212 20.26 6.78 8.52
N GLY A 213 19.18 6.02 8.51
CA GLY A 213 18.44 5.59 9.69
C GLY A 213 17.56 4.38 9.36
N PHE A 214 16.82 3.89 10.35
CA PHE A 214 15.87 2.81 10.16
C PHE A 214 14.56 3.05 10.91
N GLY A 215 13.52 2.30 10.56
CA GLY A 215 12.22 2.42 11.21
C GLY A 215 11.42 1.12 11.22
N ILE A 216 10.16 1.21 11.66
CA ILE A 216 9.23 0.08 11.68
C ILE A 216 7.98 0.47 10.89
N THR A 217 7.55 -0.41 10.00
CA THR A 217 6.22 -0.37 9.39
C THR A 217 5.35 -1.41 10.08
N SER A 218 4.22 -1.04 10.67
CA SER A 218 3.33 -1.99 11.34
C SER A 218 1.87 -1.64 11.10
N ASN A 219 1.05 -2.67 10.88
CA ASN A 219 -0.39 -2.53 10.69
C ASN A 219 -1.13 -2.53 12.04
N SER A 220 -0.58 -3.20 13.05
CA SER A 220 -1.24 -3.41 14.34
C SER A 220 -0.76 -2.44 15.42
N ILE A 221 0.35 -1.73 15.20
CA ILE A 221 0.88 -0.75 16.17
C ILE A 221 -0.10 0.39 16.47
N ALA A 222 -1.01 0.70 15.54
CA ALA A 222 -2.03 1.75 15.68
C ALA A 222 -3.25 1.29 16.50
N ASN A 223 -3.43 -0.01 16.74
CA ASN A 223 -4.61 -0.56 17.40
C ASN A 223 -4.21 -1.48 18.57
N PRO A 224 -4.29 -1.01 19.83
CA PRO A 224 -3.91 -1.80 21.00
C PRO A 224 -4.84 -2.99 21.30
N HIS A 225 -5.98 -3.12 20.62
CA HIS A 225 -6.87 -4.28 20.74
C HIS A 225 -6.67 -5.34 19.65
N ALA A 226 -5.80 -5.10 18.68
CA ALA A 226 -5.44 -6.12 17.71
C ALA A 226 -4.75 -7.31 18.40
N GLU A 227 -5.09 -8.54 17.99
CA GLU A 227 -4.47 -9.76 18.55
C GLU A 227 -2.95 -9.77 18.35
N ASP A 228 -2.49 -9.25 17.21
CA ASP A 228 -1.10 -9.10 16.84
C ASP A 228 -0.54 -7.71 17.17
N HIS A 229 -1.15 -6.96 18.10
CA HIS A 229 -0.65 -5.66 18.52
C HIS A 229 0.79 -5.75 19.04
N ILE A 230 1.61 -4.79 18.63
CA ILE A 230 2.96 -4.57 19.16
C ILE A 230 3.04 -3.15 19.74
N SER A 231 3.61 -3.01 20.93
CA SER A 231 3.71 -1.72 21.61
C SER A 231 5.02 -1.02 21.27
N LEU A 232 4.94 0.26 20.88
CA LEU A 232 6.13 1.08 20.62
C LEU A 232 6.98 1.29 21.90
N SER A 233 6.33 1.49 23.05
CA SER A 233 7.01 1.66 24.33
C SER A 233 7.73 0.37 24.74
N GLU A 234 7.10 -0.79 24.60
CA GLU A 234 7.75 -2.09 24.86
C GLU A 234 8.91 -2.39 23.91
N ILE A 235 8.77 -2.08 22.62
CA ILE A 235 9.86 -2.24 21.64
C ILE A 235 11.06 -1.39 22.06
N THR A 236 10.83 -0.13 22.41
CA THR A 236 11.92 0.80 22.75
C THR A 236 12.56 0.48 24.10
N ASN A 237 11.80 -0.06 25.06
CA ASN A 237 12.31 -0.57 26.33
C ASN A 237 13.20 -1.81 26.17
N ALA A 238 12.97 -2.62 25.14
CA ALA A 238 13.77 -3.82 24.86
C ALA A 238 15.11 -3.51 24.16
N VAL A 239 15.34 -2.27 23.73
CA VAL A 239 16.46 -1.86 22.88
C VAL A 239 17.44 -0.96 23.64
N SER A 240 18.73 -1.05 23.32
CA SER A 240 19.74 -0.15 23.89
C SER A 240 19.56 1.29 23.41
N LYS A 241 19.84 2.28 24.28
CA LYS A 241 19.76 3.71 23.92
C LYS A 241 20.61 4.08 22.70
N ALA A 242 21.78 3.46 22.54
CA ALA A 242 22.67 3.70 21.40
C ALA A 242 22.04 3.25 20.07
N HIS A 243 21.22 2.19 20.07
CA HIS A 243 20.55 1.73 18.86
C HIS A 243 19.31 2.59 18.55
N LEU A 244 18.66 3.16 19.56
CA LEU A 244 17.53 4.10 19.39
C LEU A 244 17.93 5.43 18.75
N GLU A 245 19.21 5.82 18.77
CA GLU A 245 19.71 7.03 18.11
C GLU A 245 19.42 7.01 16.59
N HIS A 246 19.53 5.85 15.95
CA HIS A 246 19.27 5.68 14.52
C HIS A 246 17.88 5.11 14.19
N PHE A 247 17.02 4.89 15.19
CA PHE A 247 15.60 4.61 14.97
C PHE A 247 14.90 5.94 14.72
N VAL A 248 14.45 6.18 13.49
CA VAL A 248 14.06 7.53 13.04
C VAL A 248 12.58 7.67 12.68
N ALA A 249 11.88 6.57 12.42
CA ALA A 249 10.52 6.65 11.89
C ALA A 249 9.65 5.43 12.21
N VAL A 250 8.35 5.66 12.28
CA VAL A 250 7.31 4.63 12.34
C VAL A 250 6.30 4.89 11.20
N GLN A 251 5.93 3.82 10.49
CA GLN A 251 4.89 3.84 9.48
C GLN A 251 3.70 3.01 9.96
N ALA A 252 2.54 3.65 10.08
CA ALA A 252 1.31 3.01 10.55
C ALA A 252 0.09 3.50 9.73
N PRO A 253 -0.99 2.72 9.64
CA PRO A 253 -2.16 3.10 8.86
C PRO A 253 -2.89 4.28 9.50
N TYR A 254 -3.33 5.23 8.67
CA TYR A 254 -4.27 6.27 9.06
C TYR A 254 -5.06 6.76 7.85
N ASN A 255 -6.39 6.77 7.97
CA ASN A 255 -7.32 7.30 6.97
C ASN A 255 -8.68 7.57 7.64
N VAL A 256 -9.70 7.92 6.84
CA VAL A 256 -11.05 8.25 7.34
C VAL A 256 -11.73 7.12 8.11
N PHE A 257 -11.37 5.85 7.87
CA PHE A 257 -11.88 4.69 8.61
C PHE A 257 -10.89 4.19 9.69
N GLU A 258 -9.60 4.11 9.37
CA GLU A 258 -8.56 3.64 10.29
C GLU A 258 -8.01 4.80 11.12
N ARG A 259 -8.77 5.27 12.12
CA ARG A 259 -8.44 6.50 12.89
C ARG A 259 -7.75 6.28 14.25
N THR A 260 -7.69 5.04 14.72
CA THR A 260 -7.21 4.68 16.07
C THR A 260 -5.82 5.21 16.41
N LEU A 261 -4.94 5.40 15.41
CA LEU A 261 -3.63 5.99 15.60
C LEU A 261 -3.69 7.39 16.24
N ILE A 262 -4.66 8.22 15.87
CA ILE A 262 -4.85 9.57 16.39
C ILE A 262 -5.87 9.57 17.51
N ASP A 263 -7.03 8.98 17.27
CA ASP A 263 -8.19 9.11 18.14
C ASP A 263 -8.11 8.17 19.36
N GLY A 264 -7.20 7.19 19.37
CA GLY A 264 -7.25 6.08 20.31
C GLY A 264 -8.45 5.17 20.04
N VAL A 265 -8.66 4.18 20.90
CA VAL A 265 -9.79 3.25 20.76
C VAL A 265 -11.10 3.91 21.22
N ASP A 266 -11.04 4.67 22.31
CA ASP A 266 -12.18 5.25 23.01
C ASP A 266 -12.37 6.75 22.71
N GLY A 267 -11.62 7.30 21.74
CA GLY A 267 -11.62 8.73 21.44
C GLY A 267 -10.75 9.57 22.39
N SER A 268 -10.05 8.96 23.36
CA SER A 268 -9.19 9.69 24.32
C SER A 268 -7.77 9.99 23.78
N GLY A 269 -7.45 9.51 22.58
CA GLY A 269 -6.14 9.61 21.96
C GLY A 269 -5.19 8.47 22.36
N TYR A 270 -4.25 8.14 21.48
CA TYR A 270 -3.26 7.08 21.73
C TYR A 270 -2.02 7.60 22.49
N THR A 271 -2.21 7.96 23.76
CA THR A 271 -1.21 8.71 24.54
C THR A 271 0.16 8.03 24.65
N ASP A 272 0.24 6.76 25.09
CA ASP A 272 1.51 6.03 25.25
C ASP A 272 2.35 5.99 23.95
N TYR A 273 1.67 5.77 22.82
CA TYR A 273 2.31 5.78 21.51
C TYR A 273 2.91 7.15 21.19
N TRP A 274 2.12 8.23 21.33
CA TRP A 274 2.56 9.58 20.97
C TRP A 274 3.59 10.16 21.94
N GLU A 275 3.52 9.82 23.23
CA GLU A 275 4.55 10.15 24.20
C GLU A 275 5.88 9.48 23.83
N THR A 276 5.84 8.21 23.44
CA THR A 276 7.04 7.49 22.98
C THR A 276 7.60 8.12 21.69
N MET A 277 6.74 8.38 20.69
CA MET A 277 7.13 9.07 19.44
C MET A 277 7.84 10.39 19.72
N LYS A 278 7.28 11.21 20.60
CA LYS A 278 7.84 12.52 20.99
C LYS A 278 9.14 12.39 21.78
N SER A 279 9.22 11.47 22.74
CA SER A 279 10.41 11.29 23.58
C SER A 279 11.66 10.87 22.81
N LEU A 280 11.46 10.26 21.63
CA LEU A 280 12.51 9.74 20.77
C LEU A 280 12.64 10.50 19.46
N ASP A 281 11.97 11.65 19.30
CA ASP A 281 11.99 12.46 18.07
C ASP A 281 11.72 11.63 16.80
N LEU A 282 10.76 10.70 16.87
CA LEU A 282 10.41 9.80 15.77
C LEU A 282 9.48 10.48 14.77
N TYR A 283 9.65 10.13 13.50
CA TYR A 283 8.83 10.64 12.42
C TYR A 283 7.67 9.70 12.08
N GLN A 284 6.45 10.22 12.02
CA GLN A 284 5.27 9.45 11.62
C GLN A 284 5.04 9.50 10.11
N LEU A 285 5.07 8.33 9.47
CA LEU A 285 4.56 8.09 8.13
C LEU A 285 3.19 7.41 8.22
N THR A 286 2.26 7.74 7.33
CA THR A 286 1.02 6.96 7.19
C THR A 286 0.92 6.24 5.85
N ASN A 287 0.36 5.03 5.86
CA ASN A 287 0.01 4.25 4.69
C ASN A 287 -1.50 3.98 4.62
N ARG A 288 -1.94 3.43 3.48
CA ARG A 288 -3.35 3.18 3.17
C ARG A 288 -4.26 4.42 3.27
N PRO A 289 -3.85 5.63 2.84
CA PRO A 289 -4.76 6.77 2.87
C PRO A 289 -5.99 6.58 1.98
N LEU A 290 -5.87 5.79 0.91
CA LEU A 290 -6.91 5.57 -0.10
C LEU A 290 -7.36 4.11 -0.25
N ASN A 291 -6.84 3.20 0.57
CA ASN A 291 -7.22 1.77 0.54
C ASN A 291 -7.46 1.33 1.97
N ALA A 292 -8.48 1.92 2.59
CA ALA A 292 -8.81 1.71 3.99
C ALA A 292 -9.23 0.26 4.25
N ILE A 293 -8.91 -0.26 5.44
CA ILE A 293 -9.45 -1.52 5.93
C ILE A 293 -10.49 -1.21 7.01
N HIS A 294 -11.72 -1.65 6.77
CA HIS A 294 -12.84 -1.47 7.69
C HIS A 294 -13.71 -2.73 7.65
N ASP A 295 -14.02 -3.29 8.82
CA ASP A 295 -14.73 -4.58 8.97
C ASP A 295 -14.13 -5.74 8.17
N GLY A 296 -12.80 -5.78 8.07
CA GLY A 296 -12.09 -6.81 7.30
C GLY A 296 -12.14 -6.62 5.78
N ILE A 297 -12.79 -5.55 5.29
CA ILE A 297 -12.96 -5.26 3.86
C ILE A 297 -12.04 -4.10 3.45
N ILE A 298 -11.38 -4.24 2.30
CA ILE A 298 -10.61 -3.16 1.68
C ILE A 298 -11.58 -2.21 0.96
N ARG A 299 -11.70 -0.96 1.42
CA ARG A 299 -12.43 0.11 0.76
C ARG A 299 -11.47 1.05 0.03
N THR A 300 -11.57 1.07 -1.30
CA THR A 300 -10.81 2.03 -2.12
C THR A 300 -11.51 3.38 -2.09
N LEU A 301 -10.85 4.44 -1.61
CA LEU A 301 -11.43 5.78 -1.45
C LEU A 301 -11.16 6.63 -2.70
N ALA A 302 -11.79 6.24 -3.80
CA ALA A 302 -11.72 6.97 -5.06
C ALA A 302 -13.03 6.83 -5.83
N ASN A 303 -13.42 7.88 -6.50
CA ASN A 303 -14.59 7.97 -7.35
C ASN A 303 -14.24 8.67 -8.67
N SER A 304 -15.22 8.76 -9.57
CA SER A 304 -15.14 9.55 -10.79
C SER A 304 -16.01 10.80 -10.60
N SER A 305 -15.53 11.95 -11.08
CA SER A 305 -16.32 13.19 -11.12
C SER A 305 -17.59 13.10 -11.99
N LYS A 306 -17.69 12.09 -12.86
CA LYS A 306 -18.91 11.79 -13.62
C LYS A 306 -19.92 11.04 -12.75
N GLU A 307 -21.14 11.56 -12.66
CA GLU A 307 -22.24 10.87 -12.01
C GLU A 307 -22.49 9.50 -12.65
N ILE A 308 -22.73 8.50 -11.79
CA ILE A 308 -23.13 7.16 -12.22
C ILE A 308 -24.63 7.22 -12.50
N ASP A 309 -25.02 6.84 -13.70
CA ASP A 309 -26.41 6.69 -14.08
C ASP A 309 -27.06 5.54 -13.28
N ALA A 310 -28.08 5.87 -12.48
CA ALA A 310 -28.84 4.88 -11.70
C ALA A 310 -29.47 3.82 -12.62
N ASP A 311 -29.88 4.21 -13.84
CA ASP A 311 -30.47 3.29 -14.82
C ASP A 311 -29.43 2.31 -15.37
N GLU A 312 -28.13 2.66 -15.38
CA GLU A 312 -27.06 1.71 -15.74
C GLU A 312 -26.85 0.68 -14.64
N VAL A 313 -26.93 1.06 -13.36
CA VAL A 313 -26.81 0.11 -12.24
C VAL A 313 -27.96 -0.90 -12.27
N ASP A 314 -29.19 -0.43 -12.48
CA ASP A 314 -30.37 -1.29 -12.58
C ASP A 314 -30.31 -2.21 -13.82
N ARG A 315 -29.85 -1.70 -14.97
CA ARG A 315 -29.60 -2.53 -16.17
C ARG A 315 -28.54 -3.60 -15.91
N ARG A 316 -27.48 -3.31 -15.15
CA ARG A 316 -26.45 -4.29 -14.79
C ARG A 316 -26.94 -5.33 -13.79
N LEU A 317 -27.74 -4.92 -12.82
CA LEU A 317 -28.44 -5.84 -11.91
C LEU A 317 -29.33 -6.79 -12.69
N GLU A 318 -30.08 -6.29 -13.68
CA GLU A 318 -30.92 -7.11 -14.52
C GLU A 318 -30.10 -8.08 -15.40
N GLN A 319 -29.01 -7.62 -16.02
CA GLN A 319 -28.07 -8.49 -16.75
C GLN A 319 -27.45 -9.56 -15.85
N LEU A 320 -27.13 -9.20 -14.62
CA LEU A 320 -26.57 -10.11 -13.63
C LEU A 320 -27.60 -11.19 -13.25
N LYS A 321 -28.84 -10.81 -12.95
CA LYS A 321 -29.95 -11.74 -12.69
C LYS A 321 -30.16 -12.72 -13.85
N ASN A 322 -30.27 -12.22 -15.08
CA ASN A 322 -30.42 -13.04 -16.28
C ASN A 322 -29.24 -14.01 -16.48
N SER A 323 -28.02 -13.58 -16.14
CA SER A 323 -26.82 -14.42 -16.22
C SER A 323 -26.79 -15.49 -15.11
N PHE A 324 -27.23 -15.12 -13.91
CA PHE A 324 -27.42 -16.06 -12.80
C PHE A 324 -28.48 -17.10 -13.14
N GLU A 325 -29.64 -16.72 -13.69
CA GLU A 325 -30.70 -17.64 -14.13
C GLU A 325 -30.20 -18.63 -15.20
N LYS A 326 -29.35 -18.14 -16.12
CA LYS A 326 -28.73 -18.98 -17.15
C LYS A 326 -27.71 -19.97 -16.60
N VAL A 327 -27.00 -19.62 -15.53
CA VAL A 327 -26.06 -20.53 -14.84
C VAL A 327 -26.79 -21.46 -13.85
N THR A 328 -27.81 -20.97 -13.13
CA THR A 328 -28.60 -21.78 -12.19
C THR A 328 -29.53 -22.80 -12.87
N SER A 329 -29.94 -22.54 -14.12
CA SER A 329 -30.59 -23.56 -14.96
C SER A 329 -29.62 -24.66 -15.43
N LEU A 330 -28.30 -24.42 -15.34
CA LEU A 330 -27.25 -25.40 -15.62
C LEU A 330 -26.68 -26.04 -14.34
N GLU A 331 -26.77 -25.37 -13.19
CA GLU A 331 -26.22 -25.82 -11.90
C GLU A 331 -27.10 -25.38 -10.72
N SER A 332 -27.64 -26.33 -9.96
CA SER A 332 -28.27 -26.04 -8.67
C SER A 332 -27.21 -25.70 -7.61
N ASP A 333 -27.39 -24.52 -7.02
CA ASP A 333 -26.71 -23.92 -5.84
C ASP A 333 -25.36 -23.23 -6.06
N VAL A 334 -25.39 -21.89 -6.23
CA VAL A 334 -24.30 -21.00 -5.77
C VAL A 334 -24.89 -19.70 -5.21
N SER A 335 -24.77 -19.53 -3.89
CA SER A 335 -24.97 -18.24 -3.20
C SER A 335 -23.61 -17.70 -2.79
N THR A 336 -23.16 -16.60 -3.39
CA THR A 336 -22.08 -15.77 -2.86
C THR A 336 -22.29 -14.31 -3.27
N ASP A 337 -22.45 -13.46 -2.26
CA ASP A 337 -22.52 -12.00 -2.38
C ASP A 337 -21.10 -11.41 -2.45
N PRO A 338 -20.69 -10.76 -3.55
CA PRO A 338 -19.39 -10.11 -3.63
C PRO A 338 -19.49 -8.66 -3.12
N GLU A 339 -19.31 -8.48 -1.81
CA GLU A 339 -19.40 -7.15 -1.15
C GLU A 339 -18.29 -6.16 -1.55
N ASN A 340 -17.31 -6.55 -2.39
CA ASN A 340 -16.18 -5.70 -2.79
C ASN A 340 -15.60 -6.06 -4.17
N HIS A 341 -15.52 -5.09 -5.10
CA HIS A 341 -14.93 -5.29 -6.43
C HIS A 341 -13.50 -5.84 -6.40
N PHE A 342 -12.65 -5.37 -5.48
CA PHE A 342 -11.25 -5.78 -5.45
C PHE A 342 -11.10 -7.24 -5.00
N ALA A 343 -11.78 -7.62 -3.92
CA ALA A 343 -11.78 -8.99 -3.43
C ALA A 343 -12.48 -9.94 -4.41
N ALA A 344 -13.61 -9.50 -4.98
CA ALA A 344 -14.35 -10.24 -6.01
C ALA A 344 -13.48 -10.46 -7.25
N LYS A 345 -12.79 -9.43 -7.75
CA LYS A 345 -11.87 -9.56 -8.88
C LYS A 345 -10.77 -10.58 -8.62
N HIS A 346 -10.09 -10.46 -7.48
CA HIS A 346 -9.02 -11.39 -7.14
C HIS A 346 -9.56 -12.83 -7.02
N TYR A 347 -10.63 -13.04 -6.27
CA TYR A 347 -11.21 -14.38 -6.08
C TYR A 347 -11.72 -14.98 -7.39
N LEU A 348 -12.53 -14.24 -8.15
CA LEU A 348 -13.15 -14.73 -9.38
C LEU A 348 -12.10 -15.01 -10.47
N GLU A 349 -11.13 -14.12 -10.68
CA GLU A 349 -10.12 -14.27 -11.73
C GLU A 349 -8.98 -15.22 -11.35
N ARG A 350 -8.57 -15.28 -10.08
CA ARG A 350 -7.38 -16.04 -9.65
C ARG A 350 -7.69 -17.38 -8.99
N GLN A 351 -8.92 -17.61 -8.54
CA GLN A 351 -9.29 -18.84 -7.86
C GLN A 351 -10.45 -19.55 -8.57
N LEU A 352 -11.58 -18.87 -8.75
CA LEU A 352 -12.78 -19.50 -9.32
C LEU A 352 -12.60 -19.90 -10.78
N LEU A 353 -12.22 -18.97 -11.66
CA LEU A 353 -12.02 -19.27 -13.09
C LEU A 353 -11.01 -20.41 -13.30
N PRO A 354 -9.80 -20.38 -12.70
CA PRO A 354 -8.86 -21.50 -12.83
C PRO A 354 -9.39 -22.84 -12.32
N ALA A 355 -10.22 -22.83 -11.27
CA ALA A 355 -10.84 -24.05 -10.74
C ALA A 355 -11.90 -24.59 -11.70
N VAL A 356 -12.79 -23.73 -12.21
CA VAL A 356 -13.79 -24.09 -13.21
C VAL A 356 -13.12 -24.62 -14.48
N ASP A 357 -12.10 -23.93 -15.00
CA ASP A 357 -11.32 -24.38 -16.16
C ASP A 357 -10.64 -25.74 -15.92
N LYS A 358 -10.22 -26.02 -14.68
CA LYS A 358 -9.66 -27.32 -14.31
C LYS A 358 -10.74 -28.40 -14.32
N ASP A 359 -11.86 -28.18 -13.65
CA ASP A 359 -12.94 -29.17 -13.55
C ASP A 359 -13.55 -29.49 -14.92
N LEU A 360 -13.69 -28.49 -15.79
CA LEU A 360 -14.15 -28.68 -17.16
C LEU A 360 -13.15 -29.47 -18.04
N ARG A 361 -11.84 -29.34 -17.79
CA ARG A 361 -10.83 -30.20 -18.43
C ARG A 361 -10.89 -31.63 -17.92
N ASP A 362 -11.03 -31.81 -16.60
CA ASP A 362 -11.16 -33.14 -15.98
C ASP A 362 -12.42 -33.86 -16.52
N LEU A 363 -13.54 -33.14 -16.68
CA LEU A 363 -14.77 -33.65 -17.28
C LEU A 363 -14.63 -33.97 -18.78
N GLU A 364 -13.89 -33.16 -19.54
CA GLU A 364 -13.59 -33.42 -20.95
C GLU A 364 -12.74 -34.69 -21.13
N GLU A 365 -11.75 -34.92 -20.27
CA GLU A 365 -10.98 -36.16 -20.26
C GLU A 365 -11.84 -37.39 -19.96
N TYR A 366 -12.84 -37.27 -19.10
CA TYR A 366 -13.82 -38.31 -18.84
C TYR A 366 -14.75 -38.53 -20.04
N ALA A 367 -15.30 -37.46 -20.62
CA ALA A 367 -16.19 -37.51 -21.77
C ALA A 367 -15.51 -38.14 -23.02
N ASN A 368 -14.20 -37.95 -23.17
CA ASN A 368 -13.42 -38.59 -24.23
C ASN A 368 -13.32 -40.13 -24.11
N ARG A 369 -13.70 -40.71 -22.96
CA ARG A 369 -13.76 -42.16 -22.73
C ARG A 369 -15.16 -42.75 -22.95
N VAL A 370 -16.16 -41.91 -23.23
CA VAL A 370 -17.53 -42.34 -23.55
C VAL A 370 -17.56 -42.89 -24.97
N GLU A 371 -18.02 -44.14 -25.13
CA GLU A 371 -18.06 -44.82 -26.44
C GLU A 371 -19.17 -44.26 -27.36
N GLU A 372 -20.22 -43.67 -26.77
CA GLU A 372 -21.38 -43.14 -27.49
C GLU A 372 -21.12 -41.72 -28.01
N GLU A 373 -21.03 -41.59 -29.34
CA GLU A 373 -20.62 -40.34 -30.01
C GLU A 373 -21.60 -39.17 -29.79
N GLN A 374 -22.89 -39.46 -29.65
CA GLN A 374 -23.93 -38.45 -29.40
C GLN A 374 -23.81 -37.83 -28.01
N ASP A 375 -23.52 -38.63 -26.99
CA ASP A 375 -23.37 -38.14 -25.62
C ASP A 375 -22.12 -37.28 -25.48
N ARG A 376 -21.03 -37.67 -26.14
CA ARG A 376 -19.82 -36.86 -26.24
C ARG A 376 -20.10 -35.51 -26.93
N ALA A 377 -20.85 -35.50 -28.03
CA ALA A 377 -21.20 -34.27 -28.73
C ALA A 377 -22.09 -33.36 -27.87
N ASN A 378 -23.09 -33.92 -27.18
CA ASN A 378 -23.97 -33.18 -26.27
C ASN A 378 -23.18 -32.56 -25.11
N PHE A 379 -22.24 -33.31 -24.53
CA PHE A 379 -21.35 -32.82 -23.47
C PHE A 379 -20.47 -31.66 -23.95
N LEU A 380 -19.83 -31.77 -25.12
CA LEU A 380 -18.98 -30.69 -25.65
C LEU A 380 -19.77 -29.40 -25.92
N VAL A 381 -21.00 -29.52 -26.41
CA VAL A 381 -21.91 -28.38 -26.60
C VAL A 381 -22.28 -27.76 -25.25
N TRP A 382 -22.66 -28.58 -24.26
CA TRP A 382 -22.95 -28.12 -22.91
C TRP A 382 -21.74 -27.42 -22.26
N LYS A 383 -20.55 -28.02 -22.35
CA LYS A 383 -19.29 -27.47 -21.82
C LYS A 383 -19.02 -26.08 -22.38
N ALA A 384 -19.09 -25.91 -23.71
CA ALA A 384 -18.87 -24.62 -24.36
C ALA A 384 -19.91 -23.57 -23.94
N GLN A 385 -21.18 -23.98 -23.77
CA GLN A 385 -22.25 -23.10 -23.30
C GLN A 385 -22.07 -22.71 -21.83
N TYR A 386 -21.62 -23.64 -21.00
CA TYR A 386 -21.33 -23.42 -19.58
C TYR A 386 -20.13 -22.48 -19.42
N GLU A 387 -19.01 -22.71 -20.14
CA GLU A 387 -17.85 -21.82 -20.17
C GLU A 387 -18.24 -20.39 -20.56
N ASP A 388 -18.96 -20.20 -21.67
CA ASP A 388 -19.40 -18.87 -22.08
C ASP A 388 -20.29 -18.20 -21.02
N SER A 389 -21.18 -18.97 -20.38
CA SER A 389 -22.12 -18.45 -19.40
C SER A 389 -21.45 -18.08 -18.08
N ILE A 390 -20.54 -18.90 -17.55
CA ILE A 390 -19.80 -18.62 -16.31
C ILE A 390 -18.85 -17.43 -16.48
N HIS A 391 -18.19 -17.31 -17.64
CA HIS A 391 -17.34 -16.16 -17.94
C HIS A 391 -18.16 -14.87 -18.02
N LYS A 392 -19.32 -14.89 -18.69
CA LYS A 392 -20.24 -13.73 -18.74
C LYS A 392 -20.76 -13.36 -17.35
N LEU A 393 -21.17 -14.34 -16.54
CA LEU A 393 -21.61 -14.11 -15.17
C LEU A 393 -20.53 -13.42 -14.35
N ILE A 394 -19.29 -13.91 -14.41
CA ILE A 394 -18.15 -13.30 -13.72
C ILE A 394 -17.91 -11.87 -14.19
N GLN A 395 -17.95 -11.59 -15.49
CA GLN A 395 -17.81 -10.23 -16.00
C GLN A 395 -18.92 -9.31 -15.49
N HIS A 396 -20.17 -9.78 -15.42
CA HIS A 396 -21.28 -9.00 -14.87
C HIS A 396 -21.15 -8.78 -13.36
N LEU A 397 -20.71 -9.79 -12.60
CA LEU A 397 -20.42 -9.67 -11.17
C LEU A 397 -19.34 -8.62 -10.91
N LEU A 398 -18.27 -8.64 -11.70
CA LEU A 398 -17.19 -7.66 -11.59
C LEU A 398 -17.67 -6.25 -11.93
N ALA A 399 -18.46 -6.09 -13.00
CA ALA A 399 -19.04 -4.80 -13.38
C ALA A 399 -19.99 -4.27 -12.30
N TYR A 400 -20.86 -5.13 -11.75
CA TYR A 400 -21.76 -4.78 -10.66
C TYR A 400 -21.00 -4.35 -9.41
N ALA A 401 -20.05 -5.17 -8.94
CA ALA A 401 -19.26 -4.84 -7.76
C ALA A 401 -18.47 -3.52 -7.94
N HIS A 402 -18.00 -3.24 -9.16
CA HIS A 402 -17.35 -1.97 -9.50
C HIS A 402 -18.32 -0.79 -9.35
N LEU A 403 -19.51 -0.89 -9.95
CA LEU A 403 -20.53 0.15 -9.86
C LEU A 403 -21.04 0.36 -8.44
N ASP A 404 -21.25 -0.71 -7.66
CA ASP A 404 -21.64 -0.62 -6.26
C ASP A 404 -20.57 0.08 -5.41
N THR A 405 -19.29 -0.26 -5.65
CA THR A 405 -18.16 0.44 -5.01
C THR A 405 -18.17 1.93 -5.36
N LEU A 406 -18.34 2.28 -6.63
CA LEU A 406 -18.38 3.67 -7.06
C LEU A 406 -19.60 4.42 -6.47
N ARG A 407 -20.76 3.76 -6.37
CA ARG A 407 -21.97 4.33 -5.74
C ARG A 407 -21.71 4.63 -4.26
N LYS A 408 -21.23 3.64 -3.49
CA LYS A 408 -20.88 3.80 -2.07
C LYS A 408 -19.85 4.92 -1.86
N ASN A 409 -18.89 5.04 -2.78
CA ASN A 409 -17.89 6.10 -2.74
C ASN A 409 -18.46 7.48 -3.07
N ASN A 410 -19.37 7.59 -4.04
CA ASN A 410 -20.07 8.85 -4.32
C ASN A 410 -20.97 9.28 -3.15
N ASP A 411 -21.63 8.33 -2.49
CA ASP A 411 -22.43 8.63 -1.30
C ASP A 411 -21.53 9.10 -0.15
N LEU A 412 -20.39 8.44 0.08
CA LEU A 412 -19.41 8.89 1.06
C LEU A 412 -18.87 10.28 0.73
N ASP A 413 -18.56 10.57 -0.52
CA ASP A 413 -18.08 11.87 -1.00
C ASP A 413 -19.09 13.00 -0.69
N ARG A 414 -20.37 12.75 -0.98
CA ARG A 414 -21.48 13.67 -0.67
C ARG A 414 -21.66 13.85 0.84
N VAL A 415 -21.66 12.76 1.62
CA VAL A 415 -21.82 12.81 3.07
C VAL A 415 -20.67 13.58 3.71
N LEU A 416 -19.42 13.29 3.35
CA LEU A 416 -18.26 14.04 3.85
C LEU A 416 -18.34 15.52 3.48
N GLY A 417 -18.82 15.83 2.27
CA GLY A 417 -19.04 17.21 1.84
C GLY A 417 -20.16 17.93 2.60
N ALA A 418 -21.20 17.21 3.02
CA ALA A 418 -22.28 17.76 3.82
C ALA A 418 -21.89 17.93 5.30
N VAL A 419 -21.14 16.97 5.84
CA VAL A 419 -20.64 16.95 7.23
C VAL A 419 -19.57 18.02 7.44
N CYS A 420 -18.63 18.18 6.50
CA CYS A 420 -17.60 19.22 6.54
C CYS A 420 -17.49 19.90 5.15
N PRO A 421 -18.23 21.00 4.91
CA PRO A 421 -18.21 21.71 3.62
C PRO A 421 -16.83 22.17 3.16
N ARG A 422 -15.90 22.45 4.09
CA ARG A 422 -14.51 22.82 3.76
C ARG A 422 -13.78 21.72 2.99
N LEU A 423 -14.11 20.44 3.21
CA LEU A 423 -13.56 19.32 2.43
C LEU A 423 -13.92 19.39 0.94
N SER A 424 -15.05 19.99 0.57
CA SER A 424 -15.49 20.11 -0.82
C SER A 424 -14.90 21.30 -1.55
N GLN A 425 -14.44 22.34 -0.84
CA GLN A 425 -13.89 23.54 -1.47
C GLN A 425 -12.62 23.20 -2.28
N GLY A 426 -12.68 23.45 -3.58
CA GLY A 426 -11.60 23.17 -4.54
C GLY A 426 -11.49 21.70 -4.98
N ALA A 427 -12.30 20.79 -4.43
CA ALA A 427 -12.26 19.37 -4.79
C ALA A 427 -12.91 19.08 -6.16
N ASP A 428 -13.66 20.04 -6.72
CA ASP A 428 -14.34 19.89 -8.03
C ASP A 428 -13.34 19.83 -9.20
N GLU A 429 -12.12 20.32 -9.01
CA GLU A 429 -11.02 20.25 -9.98
C GLU A 429 -10.32 18.87 -9.98
N ALA A 430 -10.65 18.00 -9.04
CA ALA A 430 -10.02 16.70 -8.87
C ALA A 430 -10.48 15.68 -9.91
N ASN A 431 -9.60 14.71 -10.21
CA ASN A 431 -10.00 13.51 -10.94
C ASN A 431 -10.93 12.64 -10.08
N SER A 432 -10.62 12.53 -8.78
CA SER A 432 -11.47 11.95 -7.75
C SER A 432 -11.62 12.90 -6.56
N PRO A 433 -12.78 13.57 -6.42
CA PRO A 433 -13.08 14.40 -5.25
C PRO A 433 -12.97 13.63 -3.92
N LEU A 434 -13.41 12.38 -3.88
CA LEU A 434 -13.29 11.54 -2.68
C LEU A 434 -11.82 11.31 -2.30
N SER A 435 -10.95 11.06 -3.27
CA SER A 435 -9.54 10.82 -2.99
C SER A 435 -8.87 12.05 -2.38
N VAL A 436 -9.18 13.24 -2.92
CA VAL A 436 -8.71 14.52 -2.39
C VAL A 436 -9.22 14.74 -0.97
N LYS A 437 -10.51 14.52 -0.71
CA LYS A 437 -11.08 14.64 0.64
C LYS A 437 -10.42 13.68 1.64
N ALA A 438 -10.27 12.41 1.27
CA ALA A 438 -9.64 11.41 2.13
C ALA A 438 -8.18 11.76 2.46
N LEU A 439 -7.42 12.24 1.48
CA LEU A 439 -6.04 12.70 1.70
C LEU A 439 -6.00 13.94 2.59
N ARG A 440 -6.91 14.90 2.41
CA ARG A 440 -7.00 16.09 3.25
C ARG A 440 -7.27 15.76 4.71
N VAL A 441 -8.09 14.74 5.01
CA VAL A 441 -8.29 14.27 6.39
C VAL A 441 -6.99 13.78 7.02
N ALA A 442 -6.20 12.98 6.29
CA ALA A 442 -4.89 12.52 6.78
C ALA A 442 -3.88 13.66 6.93
N LEU A 443 -3.83 14.58 5.95
CA LEU A 443 -2.93 15.73 5.96
C LEU A 443 -3.30 16.78 7.02
N ALA A 444 -4.56 16.86 7.43
CA ALA A 444 -4.98 17.79 8.47
C ALA A 444 -4.45 17.43 9.86
N GLN A 445 -3.97 16.19 10.07
CA GLN A 445 -3.41 15.78 11.35
C GLN A 445 -1.97 16.30 11.51
N PRO A 446 -1.69 17.20 12.47
CA PRO A 446 -0.35 17.76 12.67
C PRO A 446 0.68 16.72 13.12
N GLN A 447 0.22 15.63 13.76
CA GLN A 447 1.09 14.54 14.20
C GLN A 447 1.58 13.67 13.02
N ILE A 448 0.91 13.72 11.87
CA ILE A 448 1.29 12.95 10.68
C ILE A 448 2.27 13.76 9.84
N GLY A 449 3.49 13.25 9.72
CA GLY A 449 4.55 13.86 8.93
C GLY A 449 4.29 13.75 7.43
N THR A 450 4.19 12.53 6.90
CA THR A 450 3.91 12.27 5.48
C THR A 450 2.80 11.24 5.29
N VAL A 451 1.91 11.51 4.34
CA VAL A 451 0.88 10.61 3.83
C VAL A 451 1.38 9.92 2.55
N LEU A 452 1.61 8.60 2.61
CA LEU A 452 2.13 7.82 1.49
C LEU A 452 0.99 7.33 0.58
N THR A 453 0.94 7.88 -0.64
CA THR A 453 -0.13 7.64 -1.61
C THR A 453 0.33 6.75 -2.74
N GLY A 454 -0.47 5.73 -3.09
CA GLY A 454 -0.20 4.84 -4.22
C GLY A 454 -0.37 5.50 -5.58
N MET A 455 0.56 6.38 -5.96
CA MET A 455 0.53 7.16 -7.20
C MET A 455 0.93 6.31 -8.42
N ARG A 456 -0.05 5.59 -8.96
CA ARG A 456 0.13 4.72 -10.14
C ARG A 456 -0.13 5.41 -11.47
N THR A 457 -0.73 6.59 -11.47
CA THR A 457 -1.02 7.37 -12.69
C THR A 457 -0.81 8.85 -12.40
N ASN A 458 -0.65 9.65 -13.45
CA ASN A 458 -0.55 11.11 -13.31
C ASN A 458 -1.78 11.71 -12.62
N ALA A 459 -2.97 11.18 -12.87
CA ALA A 459 -4.20 11.61 -12.19
C ALA A 459 -4.11 11.44 -10.65
N TYR A 460 -3.51 10.34 -10.16
CA TYR A 460 -3.28 10.18 -8.73
C TYR A 460 -2.22 11.14 -8.18
N VAL A 461 -1.24 11.54 -8.99
CA VAL A 461 -0.27 12.57 -8.61
C VAL A 461 -0.99 13.92 -8.49
N ASP A 462 -1.78 14.30 -9.49
CA ASP A 462 -2.53 15.56 -9.50
C ASP A 462 -3.48 15.67 -8.29
N ASP A 463 -4.28 14.62 -8.02
CA ASP A 463 -5.19 14.61 -6.87
C ASP A 463 -4.42 14.73 -5.54
N ALA A 464 -3.27 14.07 -5.41
CA ALA A 464 -2.47 14.14 -4.19
C ALA A 464 -1.82 15.52 -3.98
N ILE A 465 -1.36 16.15 -5.05
CA ILE A 465 -0.83 17.53 -5.01
C ILE A 465 -1.95 18.51 -4.66
N LEU A 466 -3.12 18.38 -5.30
CA LEU A 466 -4.29 19.22 -5.04
C LEU A 466 -4.72 19.10 -3.57
N ALA A 467 -4.80 17.88 -3.02
CA ALA A 467 -5.11 17.66 -1.61
C ALA A 467 -4.10 18.37 -0.67
N ALA A 468 -2.80 18.30 -1.00
CA ALA A 468 -1.76 18.95 -0.22
C ALA A 468 -1.88 20.48 -0.25
N GLN A 469 -2.13 21.04 -1.43
CA GLN A 469 -2.30 22.49 -1.64
C GLN A 469 -3.54 23.03 -0.92
N LEU A 470 -4.68 22.36 -1.05
CA LEU A 470 -5.90 22.73 -0.32
C LEU A 470 -5.76 22.58 1.20
N THR A 471 -4.90 21.68 1.68
CA THR A 471 -4.66 21.58 3.14
C THR A 471 -3.81 22.74 3.67
N ALA A 472 -2.93 23.30 2.84
CA ALA A 472 -2.02 24.38 3.23
C ALA A 472 -2.65 25.80 3.11
N GLN A 473 -3.76 25.92 2.40
CA GLN A 473 -4.44 27.19 2.16
C GLN A 473 -5.34 27.57 3.35
N SER A 474 -5.23 28.80 3.86
CA SER A 474 -5.94 29.22 5.08
C SER A 474 -7.47 29.18 5.01
N ASN A 475 -8.06 29.32 3.82
CA ASN A 475 -9.51 29.28 3.62
C ASN A 475 -10.07 27.86 3.52
N THR A 476 -9.23 26.87 3.24
CA THR A 476 -9.60 25.46 3.04
C THR A 476 -8.94 24.52 4.04
N GLN A 477 -8.03 25.00 4.89
CA GLN A 477 -7.45 24.23 5.98
C GLN A 477 -8.54 23.73 6.95
N LEU A 478 -8.44 22.46 7.35
CA LEU A 478 -9.35 21.87 8.33
C LEU A 478 -8.84 22.19 9.75
N ASP A 479 -9.72 22.72 10.59
CA ASP A 479 -9.41 23.00 12.00
C ASP A 479 -9.78 21.82 12.91
N ASP A 480 -9.68 22.00 14.22
CA ASP A 480 -9.93 20.94 15.21
C ASP A 480 -11.41 20.54 15.24
N GLU A 481 -12.32 21.50 15.07
CA GLU A 481 -13.78 21.28 15.03
C GLU A 481 -14.18 20.51 13.76
N ASP A 482 -13.59 20.83 12.60
CA ASP A 482 -13.77 20.07 11.37
C ASP A 482 -13.36 18.60 11.56
N ARG A 483 -12.20 18.36 12.19
CA ARG A 483 -11.67 17.00 12.40
C ARG A 483 -12.55 16.20 13.37
N GLU A 484 -13.04 16.82 14.44
CA GLU A 484 -13.99 16.19 15.37
C GLU A 484 -15.33 15.88 14.67
N THR A 485 -15.82 16.80 13.86
CA THR A 485 -17.08 16.62 13.11
C THR A 485 -16.99 15.47 12.10
N ILE A 486 -15.86 15.37 11.38
CA ILE A 486 -15.60 14.23 10.49
C ILE A 486 -15.50 12.92 11.28
N ALA A 487 -14.81 12.94 12.43
CA ALA A 487 -14.65 11.78 13.32
C ALA A 487 -15.99 11.23 13.85
N GLN A 488 -17.03 12.07 13.94
CA GLN A 488 -18.37 11.69 14.38
C GLN A 488 -19.28 11.25 13.23
N CYS A 489 -18.80 11.25 11.97
CA CYS A 489 -19.60 10.87 10.81
C CYS A 489 -20.09 9.40 10.93
N PRO A 490 -21.41 9.14 10.92
CA PRO A 490 -21.95 7.78 11.10
C PRO A 490 -21.53 6.78 10.02
N MET A 491 -21.19 7.26 8.81
CA MET A 491 -20.73 6.40 7.70
C MET A 491 -19.30 5.88 7.87
N LEU A 492 -18.58 6.38 8.87
CA LEU A 492 -17.18 6.03 9.16
C LEU A 492 -17.02 5.12 10.40
N ASN A 493 -18.13 4.81 11.09
CA ASN A 493 -18.13 4.07 12.36
C ASN A 493 -18.71 2.66 12.21
#